data_AF-A0A661MZ07-F1
#
_entry.id   AF-A0A661MZ07-F1
#
_cell.length_a   1.000
_cell.length_b   1.000
_cell.length_c   1.000
_cell.angle_alpha   90.00
_cell.angle_beta   90.00
_cell.angle_gamma   90.00
#
_symmetry.space_group_name_H-M   'P 1'
#
loop_
_entity.id
_entity.type
_entity.pdbx_description
1 polymer ?
#
loop_
_entity_poly.entity_id
_entity_poly.type
_entity_poly.pdbx_seq_one_letter_code
_entity_poly.pdbx_strand_id
1 'polypeptide(L)'
;MTRLLCIGLVCSLFACGDDGGTTDAGTADTGTADTGTMDSAATDTGAADTGVTDTGAPDTGSGDAAADSAMDGSTACSSDTDCTAGSEWCVGGECVACDNSGSVCDLACGLGWEFYERNGCTPCACAPTNQCTADSGCLGAGKCYAGEFCWDWCPAGDPSCCFGNFCEAPGCTEPPPSGCITRGCAEGSVCQDFATSGVCVGSVCSCSGGSWLCTEDCNGGSCVTPP
;
A
#
# COMPACT_ATOMS: atom_id res chain seq x y z
N MET A 1 -5.36 -42.62 -20.77
CA MET A 1 -4.20 -43.34 -20.19
C MET A 1 -4.67 -44.05 -18.92
N THR A 2 -4.78 -45.37 -18.94
CA THR A 2 -5.31 -46.16 -17.82
C THR A 2 -4.25 -46.25 -16.71
N ARG A 3 -4.56 -45.82 -15.47
CA ARG A 3 -3.67 -45.99 -14.31
C ARG A 3 -4.23 -47.06 -13.39
N LEU A 4 -3.43 -48.09 -13.11
CA LEU A 4 -3.76 -49.22 -12.26
C LEU A 4 -3.26 -48.94 -10.84
N LEU A 5 -4.15 -48.94 -9.85
CA LEU A 5 -3.78 -48.79 -8.44
C LEU A 5 -3.95 -50.13 -7.73
N CYS A 6 -2.84 -50.73 -7.29
CA CYS A 6 -2.83 -51.99 -6.57
C CYS A 6 -2.62 -51.74 -5.06
N ILE A 7 -3.54 -52.24 -4.24
CA ILE A 7 -3.34 -52.39 -2.79
C ILE A 7 -3.65 -53.85 -2.45
N GLY A 8 -2.60 -54.67 -2.33
CA GLY A 8 -2.71 -56.11 -2.05
C GLY A 8 -3.11 -56.99 -3.26
N LEU A 9 -3.67 -58.18 -2.99
CA LEU A 9 -4.00 -59.23 -3.98
C LEU A 9 -5.44 -59.10 -4.55
N VAL A 10 -5.93 -57.88 -4.71
CA VAL A 10 -7.21 -57.59 -5.37
C VAL A 10 -7.04 -56.37 -6.27
N CYS A 11 -7.33 -56.53 -7.55
CA CYS A 11 -7.22 -55.48 -8.56
C CYS A 11 -8.61 -55.25 -9.16
N SER A 12 -9.22 -54.10 -8.86
CA SER A 12 -10.55 -53.74 -9.39
C SER A 12 -10.39 -52.71 -10.51
N LEU A 13 -10.97 -52.99 -11.67
CA LEU A 13 -11.08 -52.02 -12.77
C LEU A 13 -12.07 -50.93 -12.38
N PHE A 14 -11.59 -49.71 -12.14
CA PHE A 14 -12.43 -48.52 -12.11
C PHE A 14 -12.44 -47.90 -13.52
N ALA A 15 -13.56 -48.07 -14.23
CA ALA A 15 -13.87 -47.29 -15.41
C ALA A 15 -14.50 -45.95 -14.95
N CYS A 16 -13.77 -44.85 -15.11
CA CYS A 16 -14.40 -43.53 -15.17
C CYS A 16 -14.92 -43.38 -16.61
N GLY A 17 -16.25 -43.29 -16.75
CA GLY A 17 -16.93 -43.18 -18.02
C GLY A 17 -16.68 -41.82 -18.67
N ASP A 18 -16.44 -41.86 -19.97
CA ASP A 18 -16.61 -40.73 -20.88
C ASP A 18 -18.12 -40.42 -20.98
N ASP A 19 -18.57 -39.35 -20.32
CA ASP A 19 -19.85 -38.73 -20.63
C ASP A 19 -19.62 -37.63 -21.66
N GLY A 20 -20.09 -37.89 -22.88
CA GLY A 20 -20.12 -36.94 -23.97
C GLY A 20 -21.05 -35.76 -23.66
N GLY A 21 -20.46 -34.58 -23.49
CA GLY A 21 -21.15 -33.29 -23.52
C GLY A 21 -21.05 -32.68 -24.91
N THR A 22 -22.20 -32.43 -25.53
CA THR A 22 -22.39 -31.81 -26.84
C THR A 22 -21.80 -30.39 -26.92
N THR A 23 -21.24 -30.04 -28.08
CA THR A 23 -20.90 -28.67 -28.47
C THR A 23 -22.13 -27.75 -28.40
N ASP A 24 -22.09 -26.71 -27.56
CA ASP A 24 -22.95 -25.55 -27.69
C ASP A 24 -22.12 -24.39 -28.24
N ALA A 25 -22.36 -24.07 -29.50
CA ALA A 25 -21.79 -22.92 -30.18
C ALA A 25 -22.62 -21.69 -29.81
N GLY A 26 -22.26 -21.04 -28.71
CA GLY A 26 -22.76 -19.71 -28.38
C GLY A 26 -22.35 -18.71 -29.47
N THR A 27 -23.35 -18.12 -30.10
CA THR A 27 -23.22 -17.10 -31.15
C THR A 27 -22.46 -15.87 -30.66
N ALA A 28 -21.54 -15.37 -31.49
CA ALA A 28 -20.85 -14.11 -31.27
C ALA A 28 -21.85 -12.94 -31.18
N ASP A 29 -21.83 -12.24 -30.05
CA ASP A 29 -22.54 -10.98 -29.90
C ASP A 29 -21.74 -9.88 -30.62
N THR A 30 -22.32 -9.39 -31.72
CA THR A 30 -21.78 -8.26 -32.48
C THR A 30 -22.53 -7.01 -32.04
N GLY A 31 -22.12 -6.48 -30.89
CA GLY A 31 -22.55 -5.17 -30.43
C GLY A 31 -22.17 -4.10 -31.46
N THR A 32 -23.18 -3.45 -32.02
CA THR A 32 -23.05 -2.30 -32.92
C THR A 32 -22.31 -1.16 -32.24
N ALA A 33 -21.33 -0.59 -32.96
CA ALA A 33 -20.64 0.63 -32.56
C ALA A 33 -21.65 1.77 -32.37
N ASP A 34 -21.63 2.37 -31.17
CA ASP A 34 -22.41 3.56 -30.86
C ASP A 34 -21.80 4.75 -31.61
N THR A 35 -22.56 5.28 -32.58
CA THR A 35 -22.19 6.51 -33.30
C THR A 35 -22.91 7.67 -32.64
N GLY A 36 -22.42 8.04 -31.46
CA GLY A 36 -22.81 9.28 -30.80
C GLY A 36 -22.43 10.47 -31.68
N THR A 37 -23.44 11.18 -32.17
CA THR A 37 -23.28 12.47 -32.84
C THR A 37 -22.69 13.48 -31.87
N MET A 38 -21.56 14.11 -32.23
CA MET A 38 -21.09 15.31 -31.52
C MET A 38 -22.11 16.42 -31.70
N ASP A 39 -22.79 16.79 -30.62
CA ASP A 39 -23.52 18.06 -30.54
C ASP A 39 -22.49 19.19 -30.60
N SER A 40 -22.40 19.82 -31.76
CA SER A 40 -21.67 21.07 -31.92
C SER A 40 -22.50 22.19 -31.28
N ALA A 41 -22.30 22.39 -29.98
CA ALA A 41 -22.81 23.57 -29.30
C ALA A 41 -22.17 24.82 -29.92
N ALA A 42 -23.03 25.79 -30.23
CA ALA A 42 -22.69 27.06 -30.85
C ALA A 42 -21.61 27.81 -30.05
N THR A 43 -20.56 28.27 -30.73
CA THR A 43 -19.67 29.30 -30.23
C THR A 43 -20.44 30.61 -30.09
N ASP A 44 -20.73 30.98 -28.84
CA ASP A 44 -21.25 32.30 -28.48
C ASP A 44 -20.12 33.32 -28.65
N THR A 45 -20.15 34.06 -29.77
CA THR A 45 -19.35 35.28 -29.95
C THR A 45 -20.06 36.45 -29.27
N GLY A 46 -20.04 36.41 -27.93
CA GLY A 46 -20.42 37.52 -27.08
C GLY A 46 -19.44 38.69 -27.24
N ALA A 47 -19.98 39.89 -27.39
CA ALA A 47 -19.27 41.12 -27.72
C ALA A 47 -18.16 41.48 -26.73
N ALA A 48 -17.02 41.95 -27.26
CA ALA A 48 -16.01 42.64 -26.48
C ALA A 48 -16.59 43.97 -25.96
N ASP A 49 -16.86 44.06 -24.67
CA ASP A 49 -17.24 45.31 -24.03
C ASP A 49 -15.98 46.15 -23.78
N THR A 50 -15.96 47.33 -24.40
CA THR A 50 -14.89 48.31 -24.28
C THR A 50 -15.00 49.01 -22.93
N GLY A 51 -13.90 48.98 -22.18
CA GLY A 51 -13.87 49.31 -20.76
C GLY A 51 -14.30 50.72 -20.36
N VAL A 52 -14.66 50.81 -19.08
CA VAL A 52 -14.55 52.02 -18.28
C VAL A 52 -13.40 51.79 -17.30
N THR A 53 -12.45 52.71 -17.31
CA THR A 53 -11.32 52.79 -16.38
C THR A 53 -11.83 53.21 -15.02
N ASP A 54 -11.48 52.47 -13.97
CA ASP A 54 -11.56 52.97 -12.60
C ASP A 54 -10.17 53.01 -11.99
N THR A 55 -9.80 54.21 -11.57
CA THR A 55 -8.55 54.58 -10.89
C THR A 55 -8.73 54.36 -9.39
N GLY A 56 -8.16 53.27 -8.87
CA GLY A 56 -8.00 53.00 -7.43
C GLY A 56 -6.55 52.62 -7.10
N ALA A 57 -6.00 53.18 -6.03
CA ALA A 57 -4.60 53.07 -5.57
C ALA A 57 -4.18 51.63 -5.18
N PRO A 58 -2.87 51.29 -5.16
CA PRO A 58 -2.42 49.96 -4.75
C PRO A 58 -2.48 49.83 -3.23
N ASP A 59 -3.27 48.87 -2.74
CA ASP A 59 -3.24 48.48 -1.33
C ASP A 59 -2.34 47.25 -1.16
N THR A 60 -1.25 47.44 -0.43
CA THR A 60 -0.30 46.39 -0.06
C THR A 60 -0.88 45.58 1.10
N GLY A 61 -1.62 44.53 0.77
CA GLY A 61 -2.08 43.50 1.71
C GLY A 61 -1.42 42.16 1.43
N SER A 62 -0.55 41.72 2.34
CA SER A 62 -0.10 40.34 2.47
C SER A 62 -1.23 39.49 3.07
N GLY A 63 -1.50 38.31 2.49
CA GLY A 63 -2.35 37.28 3.11
C GLY A 63 -3.36 36.63 2.17
N ASP A 64 -3.02 35.42 1.73
CA ASP A 64 -3.84 34.22 1.45
C ASP A 64 -5.21 34.29 0.75
N ALA A 65 -5.36 33.31 -0.16
CA ALA A 65 -6.58 32.69 -0.67
C ALA A 65 -7.44 33.48 -1.67
N ALA A 66 -7.09 33.34 -2.95
CA ALA A 66 -8.08 33.30 -4.02
C ALA A 66 -8.24 31.84 -4.46
N ALA A 67 -9.31 31.21 -3.96
CA ALA A 67 -9.87 30.01 -4.55
C ALA A 67 -10.37 30.34 -5.96
N ASP A 68 -9.74 29.76 -6.97
CA ASP A 68 -10.37 29.53 -8.27
C ASP A 68 -10.79 28.06 -8.34
N SER A 69 -11.95 27.82 -8.92
CA SER A 69 -12.73 26.60 -8.76
C SER A 69 -12.31 25.54 -9.78
N ALA A 70 -11.88 24.38 -9.27
CA ALA A 70 -11.98 23.01 -9.80
C ALA A 70 -11.76 22.77 -11.31
N MET A 71 -10.64 22.10 -11.65
CA MET A 71 -10.56 20.85 -12.45
C MET A 71 -9.09 20.57 -12.84
N ASP A 72 -8.27 20.16 -11.88
CA ASP A 72 -7.14 19.24 -12.08
C ASP A 72 -6.78 18.70 -10.69
N GLY A 73 -6.47 17.41 -10.59
CA GLY A 73 -6.22 16.76 -9.30
C GLY A 73 -5.21 17.56 -8.49
N SER A 74 -5.39 17.63 -7.17
CA SER A 74 -4.32 18.12 -6.31
C SER A 74 -3.13 17.18 -6.52
N THR A 75 -2.19 17.57 -7.39
CA THR A 75 -0.95 16.83 -7.60
C THR A 75 -0.20 16.76 -6.28
N ALA A 76 -0.43 17.70 -5.35
CA ALA A 76 0.14 17.68 -4.02
C ALA A 76 -0.69 16.83 -3.03
N CYS A 77 -0.01 16.05 -2.20
CA CYS A 77 -0.59 15.25 -1.13
C CYS A 77 0.26 15.33 0.15
N SER A 78 -0.37 15.12 1.30
CA SER A 78 0.27 14.91 2.60
C SER A 78 0.11 13.47 3.07
N SER A 79 -0.92 12.77 2.60
CA SER A 79 -1.12 11.34 2.80
C SER A 79 -1.90 10.72 1.63
N ASP A 80 -2.05 9.40 1.63
CA ASP A 80 -2.79 8.69 0.58
C ASP A 80 -4.26 9.10 0.44
N THR A 81 -4.88 9.58 1.52
CA THR A 81 -6.28 10.02 1.50
C THR A 81 -6.49 11.29 0.68
N ASP A 82 -5.42 12.01 0.37
CA ASP A 82 -5.45 13.17 -0.52
C ASP A 82 -5.47 12.78 -2.01
N CYS A 83 -5.13 11.52 -2.32
CA CYS A 83 -5.06 10.97 -3.67
C CYS A 83 -6.29 10.12 -4.01
N THR A 84 -6.54 9.92 -5.32
CA THR A 84 -7.69 9.14 -5.77
C THR A 84 -7.54 7.65 -5.41
N ALA A 85 -8.40 7.17 -4.51
CA ALA A 85 -8.42 5.78 -4.08
C ALA A 85 -8.59 4.81 -5.26
N GLY A 86 -7.72 3.79 -5.33
CA GLY A 86 -7.69 2.75 -6.34
C GLY A 86 -6.94 3.13 -7.62
N SER A 87 -6.52 4.39 -7.79
CA SER A 87 -5.77 4.83 -8.96
C SER A 87 -4.47 5.59 -8.64
N GLU A 88 -4.31 6.16 -7.44
CA GLU A 88 -3.16 6.96 -7.06
C GLU A 88 -2.76 6.74 -5.59
N TRP A 89 -1.51 7.04 -5.23
CA TRP A 89 -1.04 7.12 -3.83
C TRP A 89 -0.06 8.29 -3.67
N CYS A 90 0.24 8.67 -2.43
CA CYS A 90 1.09 9.82 -2.14
C CYS A 90 2.57 9.44 -2.05
N VAL A 91 3.46 9.98 -2.88
CA VAL A 91 4.91 9.73 -2.77
C VAL A 91 5.64 11.06 -2.84
N GLY A 92 6.44 11.37 -1.82
CA GLY A 92 7.23 12.62 -1.81
C GLY A 92 6.39 13.89 -1.88
N GLY A 93 5.13 13.83 -1.42
CA GLY A 93 4.18 14.92 -1.49
C GLY A 93 3.46 15.06 -2.83
N GLU A 94 3.59 14.08 -3.73
CA GLU A 94 2.91 14.04 -5.02
C GLU A 94 2.01 12.80 -5.18
N CYS A 95 0.79 12.99 -5.70
CA CYS A 95 -0.07 11.87 -6.08
C CYS A 95 0.45 11.23 -7.36
N VAL A 96 0.96 10.00 -7.24
CA VAL A 96 1.45 9.21 -8.38
C VAL A 96 0.52 8.04 -8.65
N ALA A 97 0.42 7.63 -9.92
CA ALA A 97 -0.43 6.51 -10.33
C ALA A 97 -0.04 5.21 -9.60
N CYS A 98 -1.05 4.40 -9.25
CA CYS A 98 -0.85 3.08 -8.65
C CYS A 98 0.07 2.22 -9.50
N ASP A 99 1.00 1.52 -8.87
CA ASP A 99 1.50 0.27 -9.41
C ASP A 99 0.51 -0.85 -9.05
N ASN A 100 -0.28 -1.29 -10.04
CA ASN A 100 -1.23 -2.41 -9.91
C ASN A 100 -0.68 -3.71 -10.49
N SER A 101 0.65 -3.83 -10.62
CA SER A 101 1.30 -5.09 -11.03
C SER A 101 0.89 -6.29 -10.18
N GLY A 102 0.44 -6.06 -8.95
CA GLY A 102 -0.06 -7.08 -8.04
C GLY A 102 -1.38 -7.74 -8.46
N SER A 103 -2.22 -7.07 -9.25
CA SER A 103 -3.51 -7.66 -9.69
C SER A 103 -3.32 -8.84 -10.66
N VAL A 104 -2.13 -8.98 -11.25
CA VAL A 104 -1.76 -10.08 -12.15
C VAL A 104 -0.59 -10.90 -11.62
N CYS A 105 -0.19 -10.68 -10.37
CA CYS A 105 0.97 -11.36 -9.82
C CYS A 105 0.59 -12.70 -9.18
N ASP A 106 1.37 -13.73 -9.49
CA ASP A 106 1.29 -15.04 -8.82
C ASP A 106 2.23 -15.07 -7.60
N LEU A 107 2.30 -13.97 -6.84
CA LEU A 107 3.17 -13.87 -5.66
C LEU A 107 2.47 -14.50 -4.46
N ALA A 108 2.99 -15.63 -3.98
CA ALA A 108 2.62 -16.18 -2.68
C ALA A 108 3.52 -15.58 -1.59
N CYS A 109 2.95 -14.77 -0.70
CA CYS A 109 3.67 -14.25 0.46
C CYS A 109 4.09 -15.38 1.41
N GLY A 110 5.24 -15.19 2.06
CA GLY A 110 5.73 -16.12 3.08
C GLY A 110 4.79 -16.21 4.29
N LEU A 111 4.94 -17.25 5.11
CA LEU A 111 4.14 -17.40 6.33
C LEU A 111 4.28 -16.16 7.24
N GLY A 112 3.14 -15.58 7.64
CA GLY A 112 3.09 -14.37 8.48
C GLY A 112 3.11 -13.04 7.71
N TRP A 113 3.17 -13.12 6.38
CA TRP A 113 3.12 -11.98 5.47
C TRP A 113 1.84 -12.03 4.64
N GLU A 114 1.27 -10.87 4.37
CA GLU A 114 0.08 -10.72 3.55
C GLU A 114 0.36 -9.85 2.33
N PHE A 115 -0.54 -9.99 1.35
CA PHE A 115 -0.47 -9.19 0.14
C PHE A 115 -0.65 -7.72 0.50
N TYR A 116 0.21 -6.90 -0.07
CA TYR A 116 0.29 -5.49 0.23
C TYR A 116 -0.75 -4.70 -0.58
N GLU A 117 -1.55 -3.89 0.12
CA GLU A 117 -2.47 -2.91 -0.48
C GLU A 117 -2.22 -1.52 0.10
N ARG A 118 -2.27 -0.49 -0.75
CA ARG A 118 -2.10 0.91 -0.37
C ARG A 118 -3.05 1.80 -1.16
N ASN A 119 -3.91 2.53 -0.47
CA ASN A 119 -4.97 3.34 -1.08
C ASN A 119 -5.81 2.58 -2.11
N GLY A 120 -6.01 1.27 -1.94
CA GLY A 120 -6.67 0.41 -2.93
C GLY A 120 -5.82 0.02 -4.15
N CYS A 121 -4.57 0.46 -4.23
CA CYS A 121 -3.57 -0.04 -5.15
C CYS A 121 -2.99 -1.37 -4.65
N THR A 122 -2.71 -2.29 -5.57
CA THR A 122 -2.13 -3.61 -5.26
C THR A 122 -0.80 -3.76 -5.98
N PRO A 123 0.32 -3.27 -5.44
CA PRO A 123 1.61 -3.53 -6.04
C PRO A 123 2.06 -4.93 -5.64
N CYS A 124 2.78 -5.60 -6.54
CA CYS A 124 3.27 -6.97 -6.36
C CYS A 124 4.32 -7.07 -5.25
N ALA A 125 3.90 -6.96 -3.99
CA ALA A 125 4.78 -7.10 -2.83
C ALA A 125 4.00 -7.63 -1.61
N CYS A 126 4.76 -7.96 -0.58
CA CYS A 126 4.25 -8.49 0.68
C CYS A 126 4.64 -7.57 1.82
N ALA A 127 3.77 -7.48 2.84
CA ALA A 127 4.06 -6.80 4.10
C ALA A 127 3.78 -7.75 5.28
N PRO A 128 4.45 -7.58 6.44
CA PRO A 128 4.13 -8.34 7.63
C PRO A 128 2.69 -8.05 8.12
N THR A 129 2.05 -9.02 8.73
CA THR A 129 0.71 -8.84 9.30
C THR A 129 0.72 -7.94 10.54
N ASN A 130 -0.35 -7.17 10.71
CA ASN A 130 -0.57 -6.34 11.88
C ASN A 130 -1.31 -7.11 12.98
N GLN A 131 -0.75 -7.16 14.19
CA GLN A 131 -1.51 -7.60 15.37
C GLN A 131 -2.48 -6.52 15.84
N CYS A 132 -2.17 -5.26 15.56
CA CYS A 132 -2.97 -4.10 15.94
C CYS A 132 -2.74 -2.95 14.95
N THR A 133 -3.66 -1.99 14.90
CA THR A 133 -3.49 -0.72 14.16
C THR A 133 -3.74 0.50 15.06
N ALA A 134 -4.09 0.24 16.32
CA ALA A 134 -4.30 1.21 17.39
C ALA A 134 -4.23 0.48 18.74
N ASP A 135 -3.98 1.23 19.82
CA ASP A 135 -3.89 0.69 21.20
C ASP A 135 -5.13 -0.12 21.61
N SER A 136 -6.32 0.29 21.15
CA SER A 136 -7.58 -0.43 21.41
C SER A 136 -7.62 -1.83 20.81
N GLY A 137 -6.76 -2.12 19.82
CA GLY A 137 -6.61 -3.46 19.25
C GLY A 137 -5.82 -4.42 20.15
N CYS A 138 -5.10 -3.91 21.14
CA CYS A 138 -4.34 -4.72 22.07
C CYS A 138 -5.22 -5.20 23.22
N LEU A 139 -5.39 -6.52 23.32
CA LEU A 139 -6.15 -7.13 24.41
C LEU A 139 -5.48 -6.79 25.77
N GLY A 140 -6.19 -6.09 26.64
CA GLY A 140 -5.69 -5.65 27.94
C GLY A 140 -5.30 -4.17 27.97
N ALA A 141 -4.33 -3.80 28.81
CA ALA A 141 -3.78 -2.43 28.90
C ALA A 141 -2.49 -2.30 28.06
N GLY A 142 -2.46 -2.92 26.89
CA GLY A 142 -1.30 -2.90 25.98
C GLY A 142 -1.26 -1.64 25.12
N LYS A 143 -0.08 -1.33 24.61
CA LYS A 143 0.14 -0.32 23.58
C LYS A 143 0.43 -1.00 22.25
N CYS A 144 -0.09 -0.44 21.17
CA CYS A 144 0.23 -0.88 19.82
C CYS A 144 1.48 -0.13 19.36
N TYR A 145 2.59 -0.86 19.27
CA TYR A 145 3.83 -0.29 18.75
C TYR A 145 3.83 -0.43 17.24
N ALA A 146 4.16 0.66 16.55
CA ALA A 146 4.38 0.66 15.11
C ALA A 146 5.46 -0.36 14.75
N GLY A 147 5.17 -1.18 13.75
CA GLY A 147 6.14 -2.08 13.15
C GLY A 147 7.16 -1.32 12.30
N GLU A 148 8.08 -2.06 11.71
CA GLU A 148 9.22 -1.49 10.98
C GLU A 148 8.85 -1.08 9.54
N PHE A 149 7.73 -1.57 9.01
CA PHE A 149 7.30 -1.28 7.64
C PHE A 149 6.24 -0.17 7.64
N CYS A 150 6.70 1.09 7.63
CA CYS A 150 5.85 2.27 7.65
C CYS A 150 5.89 3.05 6.33
N TRP A 151 4.85 3.84 6.07
CA TRP A 151 4.85 4.79 4.95
C TRP A 151 5.86 5.92 5.15
N ASP A 152 6.31 6.50 4.04
CA ASP A 152 7.24 7.64 3.99
C ASP A 152 6.68 8.88 4.69
N TRP A 153 5.37 9.08 4.62
CA TRP A 153 4.64 10.14 5.32
C TRP A 153 4.16 9.72 6.73
N CYS A 154 4.41 8.48 7.14
CA CYS A 154 3.94 7.98 8.43
C CYS A 154 4.70 8.64 9.59
N PRO A 155 4.00 9.25 10.57
CA PRO A 155 4.67 9.76 11.76
C PRO A 155 5.41 8.64 12.50
N ALA A 156 6.59 8.94 13.02
CA ALA A 156 7.38 7.96 13.77
C ALA A 156 6.59 7.43 14.98
N GLY A 157 6.43 6.11 15.05
CA GLY A 157 5.69 5.44 16.12
C GLY A 157 4.18 5.36 15.90
N ASP A 158 3.63 5.85 14.79
CA ASP A 158 2.20 5.75 14.49
C ASP A 158 1.85 4.40 13.83
N PRO A 159 1.16 3.47 14.52
CA PRO A 159 0.83 2.16 13.96
C PRO A 159 -0.24 2.22 12.87
N SER A 160 -0.96 3.32 12.70
CA SER A 160 -2.06 3.40 11.73
C SER A 160 -1.60 3.36 10.27
N CYS A 161 -0.33 3.71 10.03
CA CYS A 161 0.31 3.76 8.71
C CYS A 161 1.51 2.80 8.60
N CYS A 162 1.55 1.79 9.46
CA CYS A 162 2.62 0.78 9.49
C CYS A 162 2.08 -0.65 9.40
N PHE A 163 2.98 -1.57 9.05
CA PHE A 163 2.79 -3.01 8.99
C PHE A 163 3.77 -3.73 9.91
N GLY A 164 3.40 -4.92 10.37
CA GLY A 164 4.16 -5.64 11.40
C GLY A 164 3.98 -5.07 12.80
N ASN A 165 2.92 -4.29 13.03
CA ASN A 165 2.59 -3.74 14.34
C ASN A 165 2.32 -4.86 15.33
N PHE A 166 2.73 -4.64 16.58
CA PHE A 166 2.59 -5.63 17.63
C PHE A 166 2.14 -5.00 18.95
N CYS A 167 1.44 -5.81 19.74
CA CYS A 167 0.94 -5.41 21.04
C CYS A 167 1.94 -5.73 22.14
N GLU A 168 2.22 -4.77 23.00
CA GLU A 168 3.15 -4.97 24.10
C GLU A 168 2.83 -4.04 25.29
N ALA A 169 3.43 -4.30 26.46
CA ALA A 169 3.27 -3.44 27.63
C ALA A 169 3.64 -1.96 27.30
N PRO A 170 2.87 -0.99 27.82
CA PRO A 170 3.16 0.42 27.60
C PRO A 170 4.42 0.85 28.37
N GLY A 171 5.02 1.96 27.91
CA GLY A 171 6.08 2.65 28.65
C GLY A 171 7.48 2.51 28.05
N CYS A 172 7.64 1.77 26.95
CA CYS A 172 8.89 1.77 26.20
C CYS A 172 8.93 2.93 25.18
N THR A 173 10.16 3.31 24.81
CA THR A 173 10.41 4.34 23.81
C THR A 173 10.06 3.85 22.41
N GLU A 174 9.59 4.75 21.55
CA GLU A 174 9.32 4.45 20.14
C GLU A 174 10.36 5.09 19.21
N PRO A 175 10.65 4.47 18.05
CA PRO A 175 10.19 3.14 17.61
C PRO A 175 10.89 2.00 18.39
N PRO A 176 10.33 0.76 18.38
CA PRO A 176 11.02 -0.40 18.92
C PRO A 176 12.37 -0.61 18.20
N PRO A 177 13.41 -1.11 18.89
CA PRO A 177 14.74 -1.26 18.31
C PRO A 177 14.90 -2.59 17.56
N SER A 178 13.81 -3.11 16.95
CA SER A 178 13.78 -4.41 16.25
C SER A 178 14.56 -4.42 14.93
N GLY A 179 14.93 -3.24 14.43
CA GLY A 179 15.70 -3.10 13.19
C GLY A 179 14.89 -3.47 11.96
N CYS A 180 15.51 -3.48 10.79
CA CYS A 180 14.83 -3.80 9.55
C CYS A 180 14.95 -5.27 9.12
N ILE A 181 13.90 -5.82 8.52
CA ILE A 181 13.92 -7.16 7.90
C ILE A 181 13.60 -7.04 6.40
N THR A 182 14.65 -6.92 5.58
CA THR A 182 14.64 -6.83 4.09
C THR A 182 13.95 -5.58 3.50
N ARG A 183 12.84 -5.13 4.07
CA ARG A 183 12.19 -3.84 3.81
C ARG A 183 11.63 -3.33 5.14
N GLY A 184 11.94 -2.09 5.47
CA GLY A 184 11.58 -1.46 6.75
C GLY A 184 12.41 -0.21 7.04
N CYS A 185 13.02 0.36 6.00
CA CYS A 185 13.82 1.55 6.12
C CYS A 185 13.11 2.67 5.41
N ALA A 186 13.24 3.88 5.94
CA ALA A 186 12.76 5.09 5.29
C ALA A 186 13.28 5.19 3.84
N GLU A 187 12.58 5.95 3.01
CA GLU A 187 12.97 6.14 1.62
C GLU A 187 14.45 6.57 1.50
N GLY A 188 15.14 5.99 0.52
CA GLY A 188 16.57 6.21 0.33
C GLY A 188 17.46 5.47 1.33
N SER A 189 16.93 4.66 2.23
CA SER A 189 17.69 3.77 3.10
C SER A 189 17.50 2.32 2.71
N VAL A 190 18.57 1.53 2.84
CA VAL A 190 18.55 0.08 2.58
C VAL A 190 18.73 -0.66 3.89
N CYS A 191 18.01 -1.77 4.01
CA CYS A 191 18.19 -2.66 5.13
C CYS A 191 19.46 -3.49 4.95
N GLN A 192 20.41 -3.37 5.87
CA GLN A 192 21.64 -4.16 5.88
C GLN A 192 21.65 -5.16 7.03
N ASP A 193 22.12 -6.37 6.74
CA ASP A 193 22.33 -7.40 7.76
C ASP A 193 23.57 -7.08 8.64
N PHE A 194 23.73 -7.85 9.72
CA PHE A 194 24.88 -7.73 10.61
C PHE A 194 26.21 -7.99 9.88
N ALA A 195 26.23 -8.92 8.92
CA ALA A 195 27.43 -9.26 8.17
C ALA A 195 27.97 -8.07 7.34
N THR A 196 27.06 -7.20 6.87
CA THR A 196 27.40 -6.03 6.04
C THR A 196 27.60 -4.77 6.89
N SER A 197 26.69 -4.51 7.83
CA SER A 197 26.70 -3.27 8.62
C SER A 197 27.61 -3.33 9.87
N GLY A 198 27.86 -4.53 10.41
CA GLY A 198 28.54 -4.72 11.69
C GLY A 198 27.73 -4.29 12.92
N VAL A 199 26.48 -3.85 12.76
CA VAL A 199 25.60 -3.43 13.86
C VAL A 199 24.70 -4.59 14.27
N CYS A 200 24.84 -5.09 15.49
CA CYS A 200 23.99 -6.17 16.00
C CYS A 200 22.67 -5.60 16.51
N VAL A 201 21.58 -5.95 15.82
CA VAL A 201 20.20 -5.62 16.20
C VAL A 201 19.42 -6.91 16.39
N GLY A 202 18.68 -7.03 17.50
CA GLY A 202 17.88 -8.21 17.79
C GLY A 202 16.66 -8.31 16.90
N SER A 203 16.31 -9.51 16.44
CA SER A 203 15.13 -9.72 15.57
C SER A 203 13.79 -9.55 16.29
N VAL A 204 13.75 -9.71 17.62
CA VAL A 204 12.52 -9.62 18.42
C VAL A 204 12.78 -8.84 19.70
N CYS A 205 11.92 -7.87 20.00
CA CYS A 205 11.98 -7.05 21.21
C CYS A 205 10.67 -7.13 22.01
N SER A 206 10.79 -7.14 23.33
CA SER A 206 9.66 -7.09 24.27
C SER A 206 9.82 -5.93 25.26
N CYS A 207 8.73 -5.25 25.61
CA CYS A 207 8.78 -4.15 26.56
C CYS A 207 8.63 -4.68 27.99
N SER A 208 9.61 -4.41 28.84
CA SER A 208 9.55 -4.76 30.26
C SER A 208 10.13 -3.66 31.12
N GLY A 209 9.33 -3.15 32.06
CA GLY A 209 9.76 -2.10 32.98
C GLY A 209 10.13 -0.77 32.31
N GLY A 210 9.57 -0.48 31.13
CA GLY A 210 9.87 0.71 30.34
C GLY A 210 11.14 0.61 29.49
N SER A 211 11.76 -0.57 29.43
CA SER A 211 12.95 -0.85 28.62
C SER A 211 12.68 -1.97 27.62
N TRP A 212 13.28 -1.86 26.44
CA TRP A 212 13.26 -2.93 25.45
C TRP A 212 14.24 -4.04 25.83
N LEU A 213 13.74 -5.27 25.87
CA LEU A 213 14.51 -6.49 25.99
C LEU A 213 14.44 -7.24 24.67
N CYS A 214 15.55 -7.24 23.93
CA CYS A 214 15.65 -7.83 22.60
C CYS A 214 16.48 -9.11 22.58
N THR A 215 16.27 -9.93 21.56
CA THR A 215 17.10 -11.10 21.29
C THR A 215 18.53 -10.70 20.92
N GLU A 216 19.51 -11.54 21.27
CA GLU A 216 20.93 -11.33 20.92
C GLU A 216 21.34 -12.08 19.65
N ASP A 217 20.41 -12.23 18.69
CA ASP A 217 20.61 -13.03 17.49
C ASP A 217 21.15 -12.24 16.29
N CYS A 218 21.29 -10.92 16.42
CA CYS A 218 21.80 -9.99 15.40
C CYS A 218 21.10 -10.09 14.03
N ASN A 219 19.88 -10.62 13.98
CA ASN A 219 19.12 -10.82 12.73
C ASN A 219 18.09 -9.71 12.47
N GLY A 220 18.05 -8.68 13.33
CA GLY A 220 17.14 -7.55 13.20
C GLY A 220 17.54 -6.55 12.12
N GLY A 221 18.77 -6.57 11.61
CA GLY A 221 19.23 -5.65 10.56
C GLY A 221 19.29 -4.18 10.97
N SER A 222 19.92 -3.34 10.13
CA SER A 222 20.06 -1.90 10.35
C SER A 222 19.79 -1.10 9.08
N CYS A 223 19.00 -0.04 9.21
CA CYS A 223 18.75 0.90 8.12
C CYS A 223 19.94 1.82 7.91
N VAL A 224 20.52 1.79 6.72
CA VAL A 224 21.60 2.68 6.34
C VAL A 224 21.27 3.42 5.05
N THR A 225 21.69 4.68 4.97
CA THR A 225 21.63 5.46 3.73
C THR A 225 22.80 5.06 2.83
N PRO A 226 22.56 4.57 1.60
CA PRO A 226 23.61 4.35 0.61
C PRO A 226 24.40 5.66 0.35
N PRO A 227 25.70 5.56 0.02
CA PRO A 227 26.53 6.70 -0.34
C PRO A 227 26.16 7.33 -1.69
#